data_AF-A0A8S3HCE5-F1
#
_entry.id   AF-A0A8S3HCE5-F1
#
_cell.length_a   1.000
_cell.length_b   1.000
_cell.length_c   1.000
_cell.angle_alpha   90.00
_cell.angle_beta   90.00
_cell.angle_gamma   90.00
#
_symmetry.space_group_name_H-M   'P 1'
#
loop_
_entity.id
_entity.type
_entity.pdbx_description
1 polymer ?
#
loop_
_entity_poly.entity_id
_entity_poly.type
_entity_poly.pdbx_seq_one_letter_code
_entity_poly.pdbx_strand_id
1 'polypeptide(L)'
;VKFSRKVTYINRLSQLEEYVHLDNIRIPAEVKSFDPLSPLGISKNRSHPTTKFHVSLKFILENEPGEVIPLVVRQTIDFIKNFGLNEPGIFRRSTLVSLTKQVQTKYNEGQPVVFEQYGDVHLAACILKTFLRDLSEPLMTYRLYPELLGLSGS
;
A
#
# COMPACT_ATOMS: atom_id res chain seq x y z
N VAL A 1 26.27 -15.25 -38.07
CA VAL A 1 24.84 -14.91 -38.18
C VAL A 1 24.31 -14.66 -36.78
N LYS A 2 23.76 -13.47 -36.54
CA LYS A 2 23.23 -12.98 -35.26
C LYS A 2 22.07 -13.87 -34.78
N PHE A 3 22.28 -14.67 -33.74
CA PHE A 3 21.18 -15.19 -32.92
C PHE A 3 21.18 -14.46 -31.57
N SER A 4 20.95 -13.15 -31.63
CA SER A 4 20.77 -12.32 -30.45
C SER A 4 19.38 -11.71 -30.51
N ARG A 5 18.63 -11.87 -29.41
CA ARG A 5 17.26 -11.40 -29.13
C ARG A 5 16.22 -12.43 -29.58
N LYS A 6 15.37 -12.99 -28.71
CA LYS A 6 14.65 -12.36 -27.59
C LYS A 6 14.36 -13.42 -26.52
N VAL A 7 15.16 -13.46 -25.45
CA VAL A 7 14.71 -14.08 -24.20
C VAL A 7 14.04 -12.99 -23.39
N THR A 8 12.72 -13.06 -23.25
CA THR A 8 11.96 -12.12 -22.43
C THR A 8 11.77 -12.75 -21.06
N TYR A 9 12.33 -12.14 -20.04
CA TYR A 9 12.14 -12.60 -18.67
C TYR A 9 10.77 -12.14 -18.17
N ILE A 10 9.91 -13.10 -17.83
CA ILE A 10 8.55 -12.87 -17.38
C ILE A 10 8.45 -13.36 -15.94
N ASN A 11 7.98 -12.47 -15.05
CA ASN A 11 7.93 -12.74 -13.62
C ASN A 11 6.60 -13.33 -13.15
N ARG A 12 5.59 -13.40 -14.03
CA ARG A 12 4.20 -13.80 -13.73
C ARG A 12 3.53 -14.52 -14.89
N LEU A 13 2.68 -15.51 -14.63
CA LEU A 13 1.94 -16.20 -15.70
C LEU A 13 0.92 -15.29 -16.38
N SER A 14 0.36 -14.30 -15.67
CA SER A 14 -0.54 -13.30 -16.25
C SER A 14 0.12 -12.47 -17.36
N GLN A 15 1.40 -12.15 -17.19
CA GLN A 15 2.19 -11.46 -18.21
C GLN A 15 2.53 -12.37 -19.40
N LEU A 16 2.58 -13.69 -19.19
CA LEU A 16 2.80 -14.67 -20.24
C LEU A 16 1.53 -14.90 -21.08
N GLU A 17 0.35 -14.80 -20.46
CA GLU A 17 -0.97 -14.96 -21.09
C GLU A 17 -1.20 -13.97 -22.25
N GLU A 18 -0.65 -12.77 -22.14
CA GLU A 18 -0.71 -11.74 -23.19
C GLU A 18 0.01 -12.15 -24.48
N TYR A 19 0.96 -13.09 -24.39
CA TYR A 19 1.76 -13.54 -25.54
C TYR A 19 1.38 -14.96 -25.99
N VAL A 20 0.86 -15.80 -25.10
CA VAL A 20 0.45 -17.17 -25.41
C VAL A 20 -0.72 -17.63 -24.54
N HIS A 21 -1.70 -18.30 -25.15
CA HIS A 21 -2.81 -18.93 -24.43
C HIS A 21 -2.31 -20.04 -23.49
N LEU A 22 -2.41 -19.82 -22.18
CA LEU A 22 -1.85 -20.69 -21.14
C LEU A 22 -2.46 -22.11 -21.14
N ASP A 23 -3.69 -22.27 -21.65
CA ASP A 23 -4.37 -23.56 -21.76
C ASP A 23 -3.65 -24.54 -22.71
N ASN A 24 -2.87 -24.01 -23.65
CA ASN A 24 -2.15 -24.80 -24.65
C ASN A 24 -0.73 -25.16 -24.19
N ILE A 25 -0.30 -24.72 -23.00
CA ILE A 25 1.04 -24.97 -22.46
C ILE A 25 0.95 -25.81 -21.19
N ARG A 26 1.67 -26.93 -21.14
CA ARG A 26 1.85 -27.72 -19.91
C ARG A 26 2.81 -27.00 -18.96
N ILE A 27 2.26 -26.14 -18.11
CA ILE A 27 3.00 -25.45 -17.05
C ILE A 27 3.13 -26.40 -15.84
N PRO A 28 4.37 -26.71 -15.36
CA PRO A 28 4.60 -27.53 -14.18
C PRO A 28 3.89 -26.99 -12.93
N ALA A 29 3.47 -27.88 -12.03
CA ALA A 29 2.69 -27.52 -10.85
C ALA A 29 3.47 -26.60 -9.90
N GLU A 30 4.78 -26.80 -9.84
CA GLU A 30 5.72 -26.01 -9.05
C GLU A 30 5.72 -24.55 -9.53
N VAL A 31 5.70 -24.33 -10.84
CA VAL A 31 5.65 -22.97 -11.43
C VAL A 31 4.31 -22.29 -11.12
N LYS A 32 3.19 -23.02 -11.14
CA LYS A 32 1.87 -22.50 -10.75
C LYS A 32 1.79 -22.17 -9.26
N SER A 33 2.49 -22.93 -8.41
CA SER A 33 2.57 -22.67 -6.98
C SER A 33 3.50 -21.51 -6.64
N PHE A 34 4.51 -21.28 -7.48
CA PHE A 34 5.53 -20.26 -7.29
C PHE A 34 5.15 -18.91 -7.91
N ASP A 35 4.25 -18.88 -8.90
CA ASP A 35 3.59 -17.65 -9.35
C ASP A 35 2.64 -17.19 -8.24
N PRO A 36 3.02 -16.18 -7.43
CA PRO A 36 2.12 -15.69 -6.41
C PRO A 36 0.99 -15.00 -7.16
N LEU A 37 -0.24 -15.52 -6.99
CA LEU A 37 -1.47 -14.85 -7.39
C LEU A 37 -1.36 -13.36 -6.97
N SER A 38 -1.01 -12.48 -7.91
CA SER A 38 -0.67 -11.07 -7.66
C SER A 38 0.59 -10.80 -6.81
N PRO A 39 1.28 -9.64 -6.94
CA PRO A 39 2.49 -9.30 -6.15
C PRO A 39 2.28 -9.15 -4.65
N LEU A 40 1.05 -9.30 -4.21
CA LEU A 40 0.63 -9.20 -2.84
C LEU A 40 -0.23 -10.44 -2.65
N GLY A 41 -0.03 -11.20 -1.56
CA GLY A 41 -0.94 -12.28 -1.14
C GLY A 41 -2.34 -11.78 -0.75
N ILE A 42 -2.90 -10.90 -1.56
CA ILE A 42 -4.27 -10.44 -1.55
C ILE A 42 -4.99 -11.48 -2.39
N SER A 43 -5.62 -12.43 -1.69
CA SER A 43 -6.81 -13.12 -2.20
C SER A 43 -7.59 -12.18 -3.12
N LYS A 44 -8.18 -12.66 -4.21
CA LYS A 44 -9.32 -11.96 -4.86
C LYS A 44 -10.52 -11.88 -3.89
N ASN A 45 -10.30 -11.45 -2.65
CA ASN A 45 -11.27 -10.69 -1.89
C ASN A 45 -11.46 -9.43 -2.72
N ARG A 46 -12.63 -9.31 -3.35
CA ARG A 46 -13.13 -8.04 -3.85
C ARG A 46 -12.78 -7.01 -2.79
N SER A 47 -11.88 -6.08 -3.09
CA SER A 47 -11.51 -5.02 -2.16
C SER A 47 -12.80 -4.37 -1.72
N HIS A 48 -13.12 -4.51 -0.43
CA HIS A 48 -14.37 -3.98 0.11
C HIS A 48 -14.35 -2.46 -0.12
N PRO A 49 -15.49 -1.79 -0.38
CA PRO A 49 -15.54 -0.33 -0.55
C PRO A 49 -14.87 0.44 0.60
N THR A 50 -14.79 -0.16 1.78
CA THR A 50 -14.16 0.39 2.98
C THR A 50 -12.65 0.18 3.05
N THR A 51 -12.02 -0.52 2.10
CA THR A 51 -10.58 -0.81 2.14
C THR A 51 -9.77 0.48 2.07
N LYS A 52 -8.84 0.69 3.00
CA LYS A 52 -8.00 1.90 3.10
C LYS A 52 -6.50 1.64 2.89
N PHE A 53 -6.02 0.42 3.08
CA PHE A 53 -4.60 0.05 2.91
C PHE A 53 -4.40 -0.85 1.68
N HIS A 54 -3.21 -0.82 1.07
CA HIS A 54 -2.85 -1.63 -0.10
C HIS A 54 -3.69 -1.36 -1.37
N VAL A 55 -4.34 -0.20 -1.43
CA VAL A 55 -5.15 0.28 -2.56
C VAL A 55 -4.63 1.64 -3.03
N SER A 56 -5.08 2.08 -4.21
CA SER A 56 -4.71 3.40 -4.72
C SER A 56 -5.43 4.52 -3.97
N LEU A 57 -4.82 5.70 -3.91
CA LEU A 57 -5.50 6.89 -3.37
C LEU A 57 -6.78 7.21 -4.12
N LYS A 58 -6.77 7.04 -5.45
CA LYS A 58 -7.95 7.25 -6.29
C LYS A 58 -9.11 6.36 -5.83
N PHE A 59 -8.86 5.07 -5.63
CA PHE A 59 -9.89 4.14 -5.12
C PHE A 59 -10.44 4.59 -3.76
N ILE A 60 -9.57 5.02 -2.84
CA ILE A 60 -10.00 5.46 -1.51
C ILE A 60 -10.92 6.67 -1.60
N LEU A 61 -10.54 7.69 -2.39
CA LEU A 61 -11.31 8.92 -2.56
C LEU A 61 -12.63 8.69 -3.31
N GLU A 62 -12.66 7.79 -4.30
CA GLU A 62 -13.90 7.40 -4.99
C GLU A 62 -14.91 6.72 -4.04
N ASN A 63 -14.43 6.07 -2.97
CA ASN A 63 -15.24 5.44 -1.94
C ASN A 63 -15.45 6.33 -0.68
N GLU A 64 -14.95 7.56 -0.69
CA GLU A 64 -15.16 8.59 0.36
C GLU A 64 -15.76 9.85 -0.28
N PRO A 65 -17.06 9.82 -0.66
CA PRO A 65 -17.66 10.90 -1.44
C PRO A 65 -17.64 12.23 -0.68
N GLY A 66 -17.15 13.27 -1.35
CA GLY A 66 -17.06 14.63 -0.80
C GLY A 66 -15.78 14.93 -0.03
N GLU A 67 -14.90 13.95 0.16
CA GLU A 67 -13.61 14.13 0.84
C GLU A 67 -12.49 14.32 -0.19
N VAL A 68 -11.59 15.27 0.08
CA VAL A 68 -10.37 15.50 -0.71
C VAL A 68 -9.12 14.94 -0.04
N ILE A 69 -9.23 14.55 1.23
CA ILE A 69 -8.15 13.97 2.04
C ILE A 69 -8.70 12.66 2.63
N PRO A 70 -8.01 11.51 2.46
CA PRO A 70 -8.46 10.25 3.03
C PRO A 70 -8.69 10.32 4.54
N LEU A 71 -9.75 9.66 5.03
CA LEU A 71 -10.10 9.63 6.45
C LEU A 71 -8.92 9.26 7.37
N VAL A 72 -8.13 8.25 6.98
CA VAL A 72 -6.94 7.80 7.72
C VAL A 72 -5.95 8.94 7.94
N VAL A 73 -5.72 9.75 6.89
CA VAL A 73 -4.78 10.89 6.93
C VAL A 73 -5.33 11.99 7.84
N ARG A 74 -6.61 12.35 7.68
CA ARG A 74 -7.25 13.37 8.50
C ARG A 74 -7.20 13.02 9.99
N GLN A 75 -7.70 11.84 10.36
CA GLN A 75 -7.77 11.42 11.76
C GLN A 75 -6.40 11.31 12.43
N THR A 76 -5.41 10.74 11.74
CA THR A 76 -4.06 10.63 12.30
C THR A 76 -3.41 12.00 12.47
N ILE A 77 -3.53 12.89 11.48
CA ILE A 77 -2.98 14.25 11.56
C ILE A 77 -3.66 15.05 12.67
N ASP A 78 -4.98 15.03 12.76
CA ASP A 78 -5.73 15.77 13.77
C ASP A 78 -5.32 15.30 15.18
N PHE A 79 -5.21 13.99 15.39
CA PHE A 79 -4.75 13.44 16.67
C PHE A 79 -3.30 13.83 17.00
N ILE A 80 -2.38 13.74 16.04
CA ILE A 80 -0.98 14.13 16.25
C ILE A 80 -0.84 15.63 16.51
N LYS A 81 -1.65 16.48 15.86
CA LYS A 81 -1.67 17.93 16.13
C LYS A 81 -2.16 18.24 17.55
N ASN A 82 -3.14 17.49 18.04
CA ASN A 82 -3.72 17.73 19.36
C ASN A 82 -2.85 17.17 20.51
N PHE A 83 -2.20 16.02 20.31
CA PHE A 83 -1.52 15.29 21.39
C PHE A 83 -0.03 15.01 21.15
N GLY A 84 0.48 15.18 19.93
CA GLY A 84 1.81 14.70 19.53
C GLY A 84 2.87 15.78 19.33
N LEU A 85 2.51 17.07 19.32
CA LEU A 85 3.46 18.15 19.01
C LEU A 85 4.62 18.27 20.02
N ASN A 86 4.35 17.91 21.28
CA ASN A 86 5.34 17.93 22.36
C ASN A 86 5.85 16.52 22.71
N GLU A 87 5.42 15.48 21.98
CA GLU A 87 5.81 14.11 22.29
C GLU A 87 7.24 13.82 21.76
N PRO A 88 8.18 13.40 22.62
CA PRO A 88 9.54 13.09 22.20
C PRO A 88 9.61 11.98 21.16
N GLY A 89 10.20 12.30 20.00
CA GLY A 89 10.43 11.32 18.95
C GLY A 89 9.18 10.90 18.18
N ILE A 90 8.17 11.78 18.09
CA ILE A 90 7.06 11.62 17.13
C ILE A 90 7.62 11.31 15.72
N PHE A 91 6.98 10.38 15.02
CA PHE A 91 7.44 9.77 13.75
C PHE A 91 8.75 8.95 13.79
N ARG A 92 9.59 9.06 14.82
CA ARG A 92 10.82 8.26 14.97
C ARG A 92 10.58 6.97 15.77
N ARG A 93 9.82 7.03 16.85
CA ARG A 93 9.56 5.88 17.72
C ARG A 93 8.55 4.92 17.08
N SER A 94 8.72 3.63 17.37
CA SER A 94 7.82 2.57 16.92
C SER A 94 6.76 2.28 17.98
N THR A 95 5.57 1.89 17.53
CA THR A 95 4.49 1.35 18.36
C THR A 95 4.47 -0.18 18.29
N LEU A 96 3.56 -0.82 19.01
CA LEU A 96 3.33 -2.26 18.93
C LEU A 96 2.80 -2.64 17.54
N VAL A 97 3.49 -3.60 16.90
CA VAL A 97 3.10 -4.11 15.56
C VAL A 97 1.68 -4.69 15.56
N SER A 98 1.29 -5.35 16.64
CA SER A 98 -0.06 -5.89 16.83
C SER A 98 -1.14 -4.80 16.82
N LEU A 99 -0.92 -3.68 17.53
CA LEU A 99 -1.84 -2.54 17.53
C LEU A 99 -1.91 -1.88 16.16
N THR A 100 -0.77 -1.73 15.47
CA THR A 100 -0.76 -1.16 14.11
C THR A 100 -1.59 -2.02 13.16
N LYS A 101 -1.45 -3.35 13.23
CA LYS A 101 -2.27 -4.28 12.43
C LYS A 101 -3.74 -4.21 12.80
N GLN A 102 -4.07 -4.15 14.08
CA GLN A 102 -5.45 -4.03 14.56
C GLN A 102 -6.13 -2.76 14.02
N VAL A 103 -5.45 -1.61 14.07
CA VAL A 103 -5.99 -0.34 13.56
C VAL A 103 -6.15 -0.37 12.04
N GLN A 104 -5.20 -0.95 11.31
CA GLN A 104 -5.35 -1.16 9.86
C GLN A 104 -6.57 -2.01 9.51
N THR A 105 -6.78 -3.12 10.22
CA THR A 105 -7.96 -3.97 10.04
C THR A 105 -9.25 -3.17 10.28
N LYS A 106 -9.33 -2.42 11.38
CA LYS A 106 -10.49 -1.56 11.66
C LYS A 106 -10.78 -0.59 10.53
N TYR A 107 -9.77 0.10 10.01
CA TYR A 107 -9.94 1.02 8.88
C TYR A 107 -10.44 0.28 7.62
N ASN A 108 -9.83 -0.85 7.28
CA ASN A 108 -10.23 -1.63 6.10
C ASN A 108 -11.66 -2.17 6.20
N GLU A 109 -12.13 -2.47 7.42
CA GLU A 109 -13.49 -2.92 7.71
C GLU A 109 -14.49 -1.75 7.86
N GLY A 110 -14.05 -0.50 7.73
CA GLY A 110 -14.89 0.68 7.92
C GLY A 110 -15.33 0.90 9.38
N GLN A 111 -14.64 0.27 10.33
CA GLN A 111 -14.91 0.42 11.76
C GLN A 111 -14.35 1.76 12.26
N PRO A 112 -15.01 2.39 13.26
CA PRO A 112 -14.51 3.62 13.85
C PRO A 112 -13.17 3.39 14.58
N VAL A 113 -12.24 4.32 14.39
CA VAL A 113 -10.96 4.37 15.08
C VAL A 113 -10.94 5.64 15.93
N VAL A 114 -10.75 5.47 17.23
CA VAL A 114 -10.62 6.56 18.23
C VAL A 114 -9.24 6.43 18.86
N PHE A 115 -8.30 7.28 18.48
CA PHE A 115 -6.89 7.15 18.87
C PHE A 115 -6.66 7.34 20.38
N GLU A 116 -7.49 8.16 21.01
CA GLU A 116 -7.51 8.41 22.46
C GLU A 116 -7.64 7.12 23.27
N GLN A 117 -8.34 6.10 22.74
CA GLN A 117 -8.55 4.81 23.43
C GLN A 117 -7.28 3.95 23.51
N TYR A 118 -6.28 4.22 22.67
CA TYR A 118 -5.04 3.43 22.63
C TYR A 118 -3.94 4.02 23.52
N GLY A 119 -4.05 5.29 23.91
CA GLY A 119 -3.08 5.96 24.79
C GLY A 119 -1.68 6.11 24.21
N ASP A 120 -1.51 5.96 22.89
CA ASP A 120 -0.21 6.01 22.21
C ASP A 120 -0.28 6.91 20.97
N VAL A 121 0.38 8.07 21.02
CA VAL A 121 0.45 8.99 19.87
C VAL A 121 1.44 8.54 18.81
N HIS A 122 2.41 7.70 19.15
CA HIS A 122 3.27 7.06 18.16
C HIS A 122 2.52 6.06 17.30
N LEU A 123 1.40 5.50 17.78
CA LEU A 123 0.49 4.66 16.98
C LEU A 123 -0.10 5.45 15.82
N ALA A 124 -0.67 6.63 16.06
CA ALA A 124 -1.19 7.49 14.99
C ALA A 124 -0.10 7.85 13.97
N ALA A 125 1.10 8.20 14.43
CA ALA A 125 2.23 8.46 13.56
C ALA A 125 2.66 7.24 12.74
N CYS A 126 2.66 6.04 13.34
CA CYS A 126 2.98 4.79 12.64
C CYS A 126 1.90 4.42 11.62
N ILE A 127 0.63 4.64 11.93
CA ILE A 127 -0.48 4.42 10.99
C ILE A 127 -0.38 5.37 9.81
N LEU A 128 -0.12 6.66 10.02
CA LEU A 128 0.06 7.61 8.93
C LEU A 128 1.21 7.20 8.00
N LYS A 129 2.37 6.86 8.57
CA LYS A 129 3.52 6.37 7.79
C LYS A 129 3.19 5.09 7.01
N THR A 130 2.50 4.16 7.67
CA THR A 130 2.10 2.87 7.08
C THR A 130 1.12 3.09 5.93
N PHE A 131 0.12 3.95 6.11
CA PHE A 131 -0.83 4.29 5.06
C PHE A 131 -0.14 4.82 3.81
N LEU A 132 0.77 5.78 3.96
CA LEU A 132 1.50 6.37 2.83
C LEU A 132 2.44 5.37 2.14
N ARG A 133 3.11 4.51 2.91
CA ARG A 133 4.03 3.48 2.39
C ARG A 133 3.28 2.37 1.65
N ASP A 134 2.11 2.01 2.15
CA ASP A 134 1.38 0.82 1.73
C ASP A 134 0.35 1.12 0.63
N LEU A 135 0.32 2.33 0.08
CA LEU A 135 -0.44 2.64 -1.13
C LEU A 135 0.04 1.74 -2.30
N SER A 136 -0.87 1.37 -3.20
CA SER A 136 -0.53 0.54 -4.37
C SER A 136 0.44 1.23 -5.33
N GLU A 137 0.51 2.55 -5.28
CA GLU A 137 1.50 3.38 -5.97
C GLU A 137 2.05 4.43 -5.00
N PRO A 138 3.33 4.83 -5.11
CA PRO A 138 3.91 5.86 -4.24
C PRO A 138 3.16 7.19 -4.34
N LEU A 139 2.96 7.88 -3.20
CA LEU A 139 2.30 9.20 -3.14
C LEU A 139 2.97 10.22 -4.08
N MET A 140 4.30 10.25 -4.12
CA MET A 140 5.02 10.91 -5.19
C MET A 140 4.93 10.01 -6.42
N THR A 141 3.88 10.24 -7.22
CA THR A 141 3.70 9.55 -8.50
C THR A 141 5.03 9.50 -9.26
N TYR A 142 5.30 8.41 -9.97
CA TYR A 142 6.56 8.19 -10.72
C TYR A 142 6.98 9.36 -11.63
N ARG A 143 6.05 10.26 -11.96
CA ARG A 143 6.27 11.48 -12.74
C ARG A 143 7.19 12.50 -12.05
N LEU A 144 7.21 12.55 -10.71
CA LEU A 144 8.02 13.52 -9.93
C LEU A 144 9.38 12.96 -9.49
N TYR A 145 9.60 11.66 -9.71
CA TYR A 145 10.85 10.98 -9.35
C TYR A 145 12.10 11.55 -10.05
N PRO A 146 12.06 11.93 -11.35
CA PRO A 146 13.21 12.54 -12.02
C PRO A 146 13.62 13.89 -11.41
N GLU A 147 12.63 14.68 -10.98
CA GLU A 147 12.83 16.01 -10.38
C GLU A 147 13.48 15.90 -9.00
N LEU A 148 13.06 14.91 -8.21
CA LEU A 148 13.64 14.64 -6.89
C LEU A 148 15.09 14.12 -6.96
N LEU A 149 15.41 13.28 -7.95
CA LEU A 149 16.79 12.83 -8.18
C LEU A 149 17.72 13.99 -8.55
N GLY A 150 17.21 14.97 -9.32
CA GLY A 150 17.95 16.19 -9.66
C GLY A 150 18.32 17.05 -8.45
N LEU A 151 17.52 17.00 -7.37
CA LEU A 151 17.80 17.74 -6.13
C LEU A 151 18.86 17.07 -5.23
N SER A 152 19.19 15.80 -5.48
CA SER A 152 20.23 15.08 -4.71
C SER A 152 21.66 15.29 -5.24
N GLY A 153 21.82 16.09 -6.31
CA GLY A 153 23.07 16.27 -7.06
C GLY A 153 23.58 17.70 -7.14
N SER A 154 23.52 18.46 -6.05
CA SER A 154 24.15 19.79 -5.90
C SER A 154 24.91 19.91 -4.59
#